data_AF-A0A940TWZ4-F1
#
_entry.id   AF-A0A940TWZ4-F1
#
_cell.length_a   1.000
_cell.length_b   1.000
_cell.length_c   1.000
_cell.angle_alpha   90.00
_cell.angle_beta   90.00
_cell.angle_gamma   90.00
#
_symmetry.space_group_name_H-M   'P 1'
#
loop_
_entity.id
_entity.type
_entity.pdbx_description
1 polymer ?
#
loop_
_entity_poly.entity_id
_entity_poly.type
_entity_poly.pdbx_seq_one_letter_code
_entity_poly.pdbx_strand_id
1 'polypeptide(L)'
;MDTVPKRRVVTLPYRTVTAALERNIRLPVVNPAFYQVVAIVASLACLYTESLWLKFSLIALILLTDWLDGATVRQHGQPGRPGYIMDVVIDRASEVIIFTGEAGRALGNLFFLLSLANIGLAYYSIKTGKHTSLPLRCAWLFVLGAQALAL
;
A
#
# COMPACT_ATOMS: atom_id res chain seq x y z
N MET A 1 5.71 -21.84 -14.39
CA MET A 1 6.08 -21.62 -12.98
C MET A 1 5.77 -20.17 -12.64
N ASP A 2 4.83 -19.94 -11.73
CA ASP A 2 4.35 -18.60 -11.34
C ASP A 2 5.45 -17.77 -10.67
N THR A 3 6.06 -16.87 -11.45
CA THR A 3 7.19 -16.04 -11.01
C THR A 3 6.69 -14.80 -10.27
N VAL A 4 6.19 -14.96 -9.05
CA VAL A 4 6.02 -13.82 -8.12
C VAL A 4 7.43 -13.33 -7.72
N PRO A 5 7.70 -12.02 -7.75
CA PRO A 5 9.03 -11.49 -7.42
C PRO A 5 9.53 -11.94 -6.04
N LYS A 6 10.79 -12.39 -5.98
CA LYS A 6 11.43 -12.74 -4.70
C LYS A 6 11.68 -11.46 -3.90
N ARG A 7 11.25 -11.45 -2.63
CA ARG A 7 11.45 -10.31 -1.72
C ARG A 7 12.90 -10.23 -1.25
N ARG A 8 13.40 -9.02 -0.99
CA ARG A 8 14.75 -8.80 -0.45
C ARG A 8 14.83 -9.27 1.00
N VAL A 9 16.02 -9.77 1.40
CA VAL A 9 16.34 -10.26 2.76
C VAL A 9 16.01 -9.23 3.85
N VAL A 10 16.13 -7.93 3.55
CA VAL A 10 15.82 -6.82 4.47
C VAL A 10 14.34 -6.83 4.93
N THR A 11 13.43 -7.47 4.20
CA THR A 11 12.01 -7.55 4.57
C THR A 11 11.67 -8.66 5.56
N LEU A 12 12.64 -9.52 5.91
CA LEU A 12 12.45 -10.68 6.80
C LEU A 12 11.96 -10.33 8.22
N PRO A 13 12.52 -9.37 8.98
CA PRO A 13 12.11 -9.14 10.36
C PRO A 13 10.64 -8.69 10.48
N TYR A 14 10.20 -7.77 9.63
CA TYR A 14 8.79 -7.37 9.55
C TYR A 14 7.86 -8.55 9.16
N ARG A 15 8.32 -9.40 8.24
CA ARG A 15 7.61 -10.60 7.80
C ARG A 15 7.42 -11.60 8.95
N THR A 16 8.37 -11.73 9.85
CA THR A 16 8.26 -12.62 11.01
C THR A 16 7.16 -12.15 11.97
N VAL A 17 7.11 -10.85 12.24
CA VAL A 17 6.09 -10.25 13.13
C VAL A 17 4.69 -10.38 12.52
N THR A 18 4.54 -10.02 11.25
CA THR A 18 3.24 -10.13 10.56
C THR A 18 2.78 -11.58 10.41
N ALA A 19 3.69 -12.52 10.14
CA ALA A 19 3.35 -13.94 10.12
C ALA A 19 2.91 -14.47 11.49
N ALA A 20 3.49 -13.97 12.59
CA ALA A 20 3.05 -14.32 13.94
C ALA A 20 1.64 -13.79 14.23
N LEU A 21 1.34 -12.55 13.83
CA LEU A 21 -0.01 -11.97 13.93
C LEU A 21 -1.03 -12.73 13.09
N GLU A 22 -0.67 -13.08 11.85
CA GLU A 22 -1.51 -13.86 10.94
C GLU A 22 -1.86 -15.25 11.50
N ARG A 23 -1.00 -15.86 12.32
CA ARG A 23 -1.34 -17.16 12.95
C ARG A 23 -2.37 -17.03 14.06
N ASN A 24 -2.42 -15.89 14.72
CA ASN A 24 -3.27 -15.67 15.89
C ASN A 24 -4.64 -15.07 15.52
N ILE A 25 -4.79 -14.55 14.30
CA ILE A 25 -6.02 -13.94 13.81
C ILE A 25 -6.64 -14.84 12.73
N ARG A 26 -7.85 -15.34 13.00
CA ARG A 26 -8.65 -16.01 11.98
C ARG A 26 -9.29 -14.94 11.09
N LEU A 27 -8.72 -14.72 9.92
CA LEU A 27 -9.31 -13.78 8.96
C LEU A 27 -10.56 -14.40 8.34
N PRO A 28 -11.64 -13.62 8.18
CA PRO A 28 -12.84 -14.09 7.51
C PRO A 28 -12.52 -14.44 6.05
N VAL A 29 -13.25 -15.42 5.50
CA VAL A 29 -13.13 -15.83 4.09
C VAL A 29 -13.83 -14.79 3.22
N VAL A 30 -13.18 -13.65 3.04
CA VAL A 30 -13.65 -12.56 2.19
C VAL A 30 -12.82 -12.57 0.90
N ASN A 31 -13.45 -12.20 -0.22
CA ASN A 31 -12.72 -12.02 -1.48
C ASN A 31 -11.64 -10.93 -1.30
N PRO A 32 -10.35 -11.20 -1.58
CA PRO A 32 -9.28 -10.21 -1.45
C PRO A 32 -9.54 -8.89 -2.18
N ALA A 33 -10.29 -8.93 -3.29
CA ALA A 33 -10.69 -7.74 -4.05
C ALA A 33 -11.53 -6.76 -3.22
N PHE A 34 -12.25 -7.22 -2.19
CA PHE A 34 -13.00 -6.36 -1.29
C PHE A 34 -12.07 -5.35 -0.59
N TYR A 35 -10.94 -5.81 -0.07
CA TYR A 35 -9.97 -4.94 0.61
C TYR A 35 -9.36 -3.92 -0.36
N GLN A 36 -9.10 -4.32 -1.60
CA GLN A 36 -8.61 -3.43 -2.66
C GLN A 36 -9.63 -2.32 -2.99
N VAL A 37 -10.92 -2.66 -3.05
CA VAL A 37 -11.99 -1.66 -3.23
C VAL A 37 -12.03 -0.70 -2.05
N VAL A 38 -11.95 -1.20 -0.81
CA VAL A 38 -11.91 -0.34 0.39
C VAL A 38 -10.70 0.61 0.34
N ALA A 39 -9.52 0.11 -0.05
CA ALA A 39 -8.31 0.92 -0.18
C ALA A 39 -8.48 2.05 -1.21
N ILE A 40 -9.08 1.77 -2.36
CA ILE A 40 -9.35 2.78 -3.40
C ILE A 40 -10.39 3.81 -2.92
N VAL A 41 -11.48 3.35 -2.29
CA VAL A 41 -12.51 4.26 -1.75
C VAL A 41 -11.93 5.18 -0.67
N ALA A 42 -11.11 4.63 0.23
CA ALA A 42 -10.42 5.43 1.24
C ALA A 42 -9.41 6.41 0.61
N SER A 43 -8.72 6.00 -0.46
CA SER A 43 -7.81 6.87 -1.21
C SER A 43 -8.55 8.04 -1.86
N LEU A 44 -9.73 7.79 -2.44
CA LEU A 44 -10.59 8.84 -2.97
C LEU A 44 -11.08 9.76 -1.85
N ALA A 45 -11.46 9.23 -0.69
CA ALA A 45 -11.87 10.03 0.45
C ALA A 45 -10.77 11.01 0.91
N CYS A 46 -9.48 10.66 0.77
CA CYS A 46 -8.36 11.57 1.05
C CYS A 46 -8.39 12.85 0.20
N LEU A 47 -8.96 12.82 -1.01
CA LEU A 47 -9.08 14.00 -1.88
C LEU A 47 -10.05 15.06 -1.33
N TYR A 48 -11.02 14.63 -0.51
CA TYR A 48 -12.16 15.47 -0.09
C TYR A 48 -12.06 15.94 1.36
N THR A 49 -10.97 15.63 2.05
CA THR A 49 -10.74 16.08 3.43
C THR A 49 -9.55 17.03 3.46
N GLU A 50 -9.58 18.02 4.36
CA GLU A 50 -8.41 18.82 4.73
C GLU A 50 -7.91 18.50 6.14
N SER A 51 -8.67 17.74 6.92
CA SER A 51 -8.28 17.34 8.28
C SER A 51 -7.09 16.38 8.24
N LEU A 52 -5.97 16.81 8.84
CA LEU A 52 -4.74 16.01 8.95
C LEU A 52 -4.99 14.68 9.67
N TRP A 53 -5.74 14.70 10.77
CA TRP A 53 -6.08 13.49 11.52
C TRP A 53 -6.93 12.52 10.69
N LEU A 54 -7.91 13.04 9.94
CA LEU A 54 -8.73 12.20 9.07
C LEU A 54 -7.90 11.60 7.93
N LYS A 55 -7.02 12.38 7.29
CA LYS A 55 -6.07 11.86 6.28
C LYS A 55 -5.17 10.78 6.86
N PHE A 56 -4.61 11.02 8.04
CA PHE A 56 -3.78 10.04 8.76
C PHE A 56 -4.54 8.74 8.99
N SER A 57 -5.76 8.81 9.53
CA SER A 57 -6.61 7.63 9.77
C SER A 57 -6.96 6.89 8.47
N LEU A 58 -7.26 7.60 7.39
CA LEU A 58 -7.55 7.01 6.08
C LEU A 58 -6.33 6.27 5.51
N ILE A 59 -5.13 6.87 5.59
CA ILE A 59 -3.90 6.22 5.09
C ILE A 59 -3.54 5.01 5.96
N ALA A 60 -3.71 5.09 7.28
CA ALA A 60 -3.53 3.95 8.17
C ALA A 60 -4.51 2.81 7.81
N LEU A 61 -5.76 3.14 7.50
CA LEU A 61 -6.75 2.17 7.04
C LEU A 61 -6.34 1.51 5.71
N ILE A 62 -5.86 2.30 4.74
CA ILE A 62 -5.38 1.78 3.45
C ILE A 62 -4.25 0.77 3.66
N LEU A 63 -3.23 1.12 4.45
CA LEU A 63 -2.12 0.22 4.77
C LEU A 63 -2.56 -1.04 5.50
N LEU A 64 -3.57 -0.91 6.38
CA LEU A 64 -4.16 -2.07 7.05
C LEU A 64 -4.87 -2.99 6.05
N THR A 65 -5.64 -2.43 5.11
CA THR A 65 -6.33 -3.22 4.09
C THR A 65 -5.36 -3.93 3.14
N ASP A 66 -4.24 -3.32 2.77
CA ASP A 66 -3.18 -3.98 1.96
C ASP A 66 -2.44 -5.09 2.74
N TRP A 67 -2.45 -5.02 4.08
CA TRP A 67 -1.92 -6.14 4.85
C TRP A 67 -2.94 -7.28 4.91
N LEU A 68 -4.22 -6.95 5.12
CA LEU A 68 -5.32 -7.91 5.22
C LEU A 68 -5.56 -8.66 3.92
N ASP A 69 -5.46 -8.02 2.76
CA ASP A 69 -5.68 -8.70 1.46
C ASP A 69 -4.60 -9.77 1.21
N GLY A 70 -3.33 -9.43 1.44
CA GLY A 70 -2.22 -10.32 1.29
C GLY A 70 -2.24 -11.44 2.34
N ALA A 71 -2.65 -11.13 3.58
CA ALA A 71 -2.83 -12.12 4.63
C ALA A 71 -3.96 -13.11 4.30
N THR A 72 -5.09 -12.61 3.79
CA THR A 72 -6.23 -13.42 3.35
C THR A 72 -5.83 -14.37 2.22
N VAL A 73 -5.09 -13.88 1.22
CA VAL A 73 -4.55 -14.73 0.14
C VAL A 73 -3.62 -15.81 0.67
N ARG A 74 -2.80 -15.52 1.70
CA ARG A 74 -1.90 -16.51 2.31
C ARG A 74 -2.64 -17.57 3.14
N GLN A 75 -3.73 -17.20 3.80
CA GLN A 75 -4.51 -18.12 4.62
C GLN A 75 -5.48 -18.99 3.81
N HIS A 76 -6.13 -18.41 2.80
CA HIS A 76 -7.29 -19.02 2.13
C HIS A 76 -7.12 -19.24 0.62
N GLY A 77 -6.06 -18.70 0.02
CA GLY A 77 -5.86 -18.73 -1.43
C GLY A 77 -4.50 -19.28 -1.86
N GLN A 78 -4.33 -19.42 -3.17
CA GLN A 78 -3.01 -19.65 -3.76
C GLN A 78 -2.47 -18.32 -4.33
N PRO A 79 -1.32 -17.82 -3.85
CA PRO A 79 -0.72 -16.62 -4.40
C PRO A 79 -0.31 -16.86 -5.85
N GLY A 80 -0.89 -16.08 -6.77
CA GLY A 80 -0.63 -16.17 -8.21
C GLY A 80 -0.08 -14.86 -8.79
N ARG A 81 0.59 -14.95 -9.94
CA ARG A 81 1.12 -13.77 -10.66
C ARG A 81 0.03 -12.75 -11.04
N PRO A 82 -1.18 -13.14 -11.50
CA PRO A 82 -2.24 -12.17 -11.79
C PRO A 82 -2.68 -11.38 -10.56
N GLY A 83 -2.83 -12.05 -9.41
CA GLY A 83 -3.18 -11.39 -8.14
C GLY A 83 -2.10 -10.40 -7.68
N TYR A 84 -0.82 -10.79 -7.80
CA TYR A 84 0.30 -9.88 -7.53
C TYR A 84 0.33 -8.66 -8.45
N ILE A 85 0.04 -8.81 -9.74
CA ILE A 85 0.00 -7.68 -10.66
C ILE A 85 -1.16 -6.74 -10.29
N MET A 86 -2.34 -7.29 -9.95
CA MET A 86 -3.48 -6.49 -9.52
C MET A 86 -3.16 -5.69 -8.25
N ASP A 87 -2.58 -6.35 -7.24
CA ASP A 87 -2.12 -5.73 -5.99
C ASP A 87 -1.20 -4.53 -6.27
N VAL A 88 -0.17 -4.72 -7.11
CA VAL A 88 0.74 -3.64 -7.52
C VAL A 88 0.02 -2.50 -8.25
N VAL A 89 -0.93 -2.82 -9.14
CA VAL A 89 -1.69 -1.79 -9.87
C VAL A 89 -2.55 -0.96 -8.93
N ILE A 90 -3.27 -1.62 -8.01
CA ILE A 90 -4.11 -0.97 -7.01
C ILE A 90 -3.25 -0.10 -6.07
N ASP A 91 -2.11 -0.61 -5.63
CA ASP A 91 -1.14 0.15 -4.83
C ASP A 91 -0.72 1.44 -5.54
N ARG A 92 -0.33 1.35 -6.82
CA ARG A 92 0.08 2.53 -7.60
C ARG A 92 -1.06 3.50 -7.84
N ALA A 93 -2.26 2.99 -8.15
CA ALA A 93 -3.43 3.82 -8.34
C ALA A 93 -3.78 4.59 -7.05
N SER A 94 -3.77 3.90 -5.90
CA SER A 94 -4.02 4.52 -4.60
C SER A 94 -3.01 5.62 -4.28
N GLU A 95 -1.71 5.39 -4.52
CA GLU A 95 -0.65 6.39 -4.35
C GLU A 95 -0.90 7.63 -5.20
N VAL A 96 -1.17 7.45 -6.50
CA VAL A 96 -1.45 8.57 -7.40
C VAL A 96 -2.67 9.36 -6.94
N ILE A 97 -3.76 8.68 -6.58
CA ILE A 97 -4.98 9.35 -6.09
C ILE A 97 -4.66 10.19 -4.86
N ILE A 98 -4.04 9.61 -3.83
CA ILE A 98 -3.71 10.31 -2.59
C ILE A 98 -2.85 11.55 -2.88
N PHE A 99 -1.77 11.39 -3.64
CA PHE A 99 -0.81 12.48 -3.85
C PHE A 99 -1.26 13.51 -4.88
N THR A 100 -2.21 13.19 -5.75
CA THR A 100 -2.87 14.19 -6.61
C THR A 100 -3.64 15.20 -5.75
N GLY A 101 -4.30 14.77 -4.68
CA GLY A 101 -4.99 15.67 -3.75
C GLY A 101 -4.06 16.58 -2.95
N GLU A 102 -2.78 16.24 -2.85
CA GLU A 102 -1.76 17.07 -2.19
C GLU A 102 -0.92 17.89 -3.17
N ALA A 103 -1.16 17.74 -4.48
CA ALA A 103 -0.49 18.51 -5.51
C ALA A 103 -0.81 20.00 -5.32
N GLY A 104 0.23 20.83 -5.36
CA GLY A 104 0.17 22.26 -5.02
C GLY A 104 0.91 22.61 -3.72
N ARG A 105 1.17 21.64 -2.84
CA ARG A 105 2.05 21.80 -1.68
C ARG A 105 3.46 21.31 -2.01
N ALA A 106 4.50 21.92 -1.44
CA ALA A 106 5.90 21.53 -1.74
C ALA A 106 6.16 20.04 -1.46
N LEU A 107 5.75 19.54 -0.29
CA LEU A 107 5.88 18.12 0.06
C LEU A 107 4.93 17.24 -0.77
N GLY A 108 3.70 17.68 -1.02
CA GLY A 108 2.75 16.93 -1.85
C GLY A 108 3.24 16.74 -3.28
N ASN A 109 3.80 17.78 -3.89
CA ASN A 109 4.43 17.72 -5.22
C ASN A 109 5.59 16.71 -5.26
N LEU A 110 6.44 16.68 -4.22
CA LEU A 110 7.51 15.70 -4.11
C LEU A 110 6.95 14.28 -4.09
N PHE A 111 5.97 13.99 -3.22
CA PHE A 111 5.36 12.67 -3.14
C PHE A 111 4.59 12.26 -4.40
N PHE A 112 3.95 13.22 -5.07
CA PHE A 112 3.33 13.00 -6.37
C PHE A 112 4.35 12.56 -7.42
N LEU A 113 5.46 13.29 -7.57
CA LEU A 113 6.54 12.92 -8.49
C LEU A 113 7.16 11.57 -8.12
N LEU A 114 7.35 11.30 -6.83
CA LEU A 114 7.83 10.00 -6.36
C LEU A 114 6.85 8.89 -6.73
N SER A 115 5.53 9.12 -6.68
CA SER A 115 4.54 8.11 -7.07
C SER A 115 4.60 7.75 -8.56
N LEU A 116 4.84 8.75 -9.43
CA LEU A 116 5.09 8.53 -10.85
C LEU A 116 6.37 7.72 -11.08
N ALA A 117 7.44 8.03 -10.36
CA ALA A 117 8.66 7.21 -10.39
C ALA A 117 8.39 5.78 -9.87
N ASN A 118 7.54 5.64 -8.84
CA ASN A 118 7.19 4.37 -8.23
C ASN A 118 6.36 3.47 -9.17
N ILE A 119 5.60 4.05 -10.11
CA ILE A 119 4.97 3.32 -11.23
C ILE A 119 6.04 2.72 -12.15
N GLY A 120 7.06 3.49 -12.52
CA GLY A 120 8.18 3.00 -13.31
C GLY A 120 8.93 1.85 -12.62
N LEU A 121 9.17 1.98 -11.32
CA LEU A 121 9.77 0.92 -10.49
C LEU A 121 8.86 -0.32 -10.41
N ALA A 122 7.56 -0.14 -10.25
CA ALA A 122 6.58 -1.23 -10.25
C ALA A 122 6.60 -2.00 -11.58
N TYR A 123 6.62 -1.29 -12.71
CA TYR A 123 6.76 -1.91 -14.04
C TYR A 123 8.07 -2.70 -14.17
N TYR A 124 9.21 -2.10 -13.76
CA TYR A 124 10.50 -2.78 -13.74
C TYR A 124 10.47 -4.04 -12.85
N SER A 125 9.82 -3.96 -11.68
CA SER A 125 9.66 -5.06 -10.73
C SER A 125 8.88 -6.23 -11.35
N ILE A 126 7.76 -5.94 -12.01
CA ILE A 126 6.94 -6.95 -12.71
C ILE A 126 7.74 -7.60 -13.86
N LYS A 127 8.48 -6.81 -14.64
CA LYS A 127 9.24 -7.30 -15.80
C LYS A 127 10.43 -8.17 -15.39
N THR A 128 11.16 -7.77 -14.36
CA THR A 128 12.42 -8.43 -13.95
C THR A 128 12.25 -9.46 -12.85
N GLY A 129 11.08 -9.54 -12.20
CA GLY A 129 10.86 -10.40 -11.04
C GLY A 129 11.61 -9.93 -9.79
N LYS A 130 12.10 -8.68 -9.76
CA LYS A 130 12.84 -8.09 -8.63
C LYS A 130 11.99 -7.06 -7.93
N HIS A 131 11.58 -7.34 -6.69
CA HIS A 131 10.75 -6.41 -5.91
C HIS A 131 11.48 -5.07 -5.71
N THR A 132 10.98 -4.05 -6.39
CA THR A 132 11.54 -2.70 -6.40
C THR A 132 10.37 -1.73 -6.33
N SER A 133 10.07 -1.24 -5.12
CA SER A 133 9.04 -0.23 -4.88
C SER A 133 9.43 0.59 -3.65
N LEU A 134 8.99 1.84 -3.63
CA LEU A 134 9.13 2.75 -2.50
C LEU A 134 7.86 2.64 -1.63
N PRO A 135 7.98 2.57 -0.29
CA PRO A 135 6.83 2.50 0.62
C PRO A 135 6.24 3.89 0.87
N LEU A 136 5.76 4.55 -0.20
CA LEU A 136 5.37 5.97 -0.16
C LEU A 136 4.21 6.26 0.80
N ARG A 137 3.20 5.38 0.85
CA ARG A 137 2.07 5.52 1.78
C ARG A 137 2.52 5.49 3.25
N CYS A 138 3.45 4.61 3.61
CA CYS A 138 4.04 4.59 4.94
C CYS A 138 4.85 5.86 5.23
N ALA A 139 5.69 6.29 4.28
CA ALA A 139 6.49 7.51 4.44
C ALA A 139 5.59 8.74 4.62
N TRP A 140 4.49 8.83 3.86
CA TRP A 140 3.52 9.92 3.98
C TRP A 140 2.77 9.91 5.32
N LEU A 141 2.43 8.73 5.84
CA LEU A 141 1.83 8.59 7.17
C LEU A 141 2.73 9.20 8.26
N PHE A 142 4.06 9.00 8.19
CA PHE A 142 5.01 9.66 9.10
C PHE A 142 5.03 11.18 8.93
N VAL A 143 4.97 11.68 7.70
CA VAL A 143 4.89 13.12 7.42
C VAL A 143 3.65 13.73 8.06
N LEU A 144 2.47 13.12 7.85
CA LEU A 144 1.22 13.58 8.45
C LEU A 144 1.26 13.53 9.98
N GLY A 145 1.83 12.47 10.56
CA GLY A 145 2.00 12.36 12.01
C GLY A 145 2.91 13.46 12.57
N ALA A 146 4.02 13.77 11.90
CA ALA A 146 4.91 14.86 12.30
C ALA A 146 4.23 16.23 12.19
N GLN A 147 3.44 16.46 11.14
CA GLN A 147 2.66 17.69 10.97
C GLN A 147 1.59 17.83 12.05
N ALA A 148 0.90 16.74 12.40
CA ALA A 148 -0.16 16.74 13.40
C ALA A 148 0.37 16.99 14.83
N LEU A 149 1.60 16.57 15.13
CA LEU A 149 2.26 16.83 16.42
C LEU A 149 2.86 18.24 16.54
N ALA A 150 2.97 18.98 15.43
CA ALA A 150 3.51 20.33 15.40
C ALA A 150 2.43 21.43 15.53
N LEU A 151 1.15 21.04 15.59
CA LEU A 151 -0.02 21.89 15.82
C LEU A 151 -0.42 21.87 17.30
#